data_AF-A0A179RXW7-F1
#
_entry.id   AF-A0A179RXW7-F1
#
_cell.length_a   1.000
_cell.length_b   1.000
_cell.length_c   1.000
_cell.angle_alpha   90.00
_cell.angle_beta   90.00
_cell.angle_gamma   90.00
#
_symmetry.space_group_name_H-M   'P 1'
#
loop_
_entity.id
_entity.type
_entity.pdbx_description
1 polymer ?
#
loop_
_entity_poly.entity_id
_entity_poly.type
_entity_poly.pdbx_seq_one_letter_code
_entity_poly.pdbx_strand_id
1 'polypeptide(L)'
;MSGLFHRLATRPGAAIPFTIDGMSAEARAGDLLIAAILLHRHSLRRFEFGSGERAGYCLMGACQDCWVTLADGRRLRACTTPVEPGMAVITGGGDA
;
A
#
# COMPACT_ATOMS: atom_id res chain seq x y z
N MET A 1 -14.67 2.62 2.91
CA MET A 1 -13.79 3.22 3.93
C MET A 1 -12.85 4.20 3.25
N SER A 2 -12.62 5.37 3.86
CA SER A 2 -11.69 6.38 3.33
C SER A 2 -10.25 5.90 3.54
N GLY A 3 -9.35 6.15 2.57
CA GLY A 3 -7.92 5.91 2.75
C GLY A 3 -7.32 6.79 3.84
N LEU A 4 -6.22 6.35 4.44
CA LEU A 4 -5.47 7.14 5.44
C LEU A 4 -4.77 8.34 4.81
N PHE A 5 -4.30 8.22 3.57
CA PHE A 5 -3.68 9.31 2.83
C PHE A 5 -4.72 10.02 1.97
N HIS A 6 -4.53 11.33 1.79
CA HIS A 6 -5.31 12.17 0.89
C HIS A 6 -4.38 12.92 -0.04
N ARG A 7 -4.70 12.94 -1.34
CA ARG A 7 -3.96 13.78 -2.29
C ARG A 7 -4.39 15.23 -2.11
N LEU A 8 -3.43 16.09 -1.75
CA LEU A 8 -3.67 17.53 -1.67
C LEU A 8 -3.69 18.21 -3.04
N ALA A 9 -3.00 17.63 -4.02
CA ALA A 9 -2.94 18.13 -5.39
C ALA A 9 -3.02 16.96 -6.38
N THR A 10 -3.48 17.27 -7.59
CA THR A 10 -3.47 16.32 -8.70
C THR A 10 -2.03 15.95 -9.03
N ARG A 11 -1.74 14.64 -9.06
CA ARG A 11 -0.44 14.14 -9.48
C ARG A 11 -0.46 13.88 -10.99
N PRO A 12 0.41 14.52 -11.79
CA PRO A 12 0.51 14.23 -13.21
C PRO A 12 1.10 12.84 -13.44
N GLY A 13 0.79 12.23 -14.58
CA GLY A 13 1.30 10.93 -15.00
C GLY A 13 0.21 9.91 -15.33
N ALA A 14 0.61 8.84 -16.00
CA ALA A 14 -0.28 7.76 -16.38
C ALA A 14 -0.89 7.08 -15.14
N ALA A 15 -2.13 6.62 -15.29
CA ALA A 15 -2.77 5.72 -14.33
C ALA A 15 -2.03 4.38 -14.31
N ILE A 16 -1.75 3.87 -13.11
CA ILE A 16 -1.10 2.58 -12.88
C ILE A 16 -2.13 1.65 -12.24
N PRO A 17 -2.68 0.68 -12.99
CA PRO A 17 -3.63 -0.27 -12.45
C PRO A 17 -2.90 -1.33 -11.62
N PHE A 18 -3.44 -1.61 -10.43
CA PHE A 18 -2.94 -2.65 -9.53
C PHE A 18 -4.12 -3.17 -8.68
N THR A 19 -3.89 -4.16 -7.82
CA THR A 19 -4.94 -4.65 -6.91
C THR A 19 -4.50 -4.63 -5.45
N ILE A 20 -5.46 -4.44 -4.56
CA ILE A 20 -5.31 -4.55 -3.12
C ILE A 20 -6.35 -5.55 -2.62
N ASP A 21 -5.89 -6.69 -2.10
CA ASP A 21 -6.72 -7.78 -1.61
C ASP A 21 -7.76 -8.23 -2.67
N GLY A 22 -7.31 -8.34 -3.93
CA GLY A 22 -8.14 -8.72 -5.07
C GLY A 22 -9.04 -7.61 -5.63
N MET A 23 -9.16 -6.47 -4.96
CA MET A 23 -9.94 -5.33 -5.45
C MET A 23 -9.10 -4.40 -6.32
N SER A 24 -9.65 -3.98 -7.47
CA SER A 24 -9.00 -3.04 -8.37
C SER A 24 -8.73 -1.70 -7.68
N ALA A 25 -7.50 -1.21 -7.85
CA ALA A 25 -7.05 0.08 -7.38
C ALA A 25 -6.23 0.79 -8.45
N GLU A 26 -6.16 2.11 -8.34
CA GLU A 26 -5.39 2.94 -9.27
C GLU A 26 -4.39 3.81 -8.50
N ALA A 27 -3.16 3.83 -9.00
CA ALA A 27 -2.11 4.76 -8.59
C ALA A 27 -1.68 5.63 -9.78
N ARG A 28 -0.72 6.52 -9.56
CA ARG A 28 -0.12 7.36 -10.60
C ARG A 28 1.35 7.03 -10.76
N ALA A 29 1.85 7.15 -11.99
CA ALA A 29 3.26 6.93 -12.28
C ALA A 29 4.17 7.70 -11.31
N GLY A 30 5.14 6.98 -10.72
CA GLY A 30 6.07 7.49 -9.72
C GLY A 30 5.54 7.51 -8.28
N ASP A 31 4.30 7.08 -8.01
CA ASP A 31 3.89 6.76 -6.64
C ASP A 31 4.74 5.63 -6.08
N LEU A 32 5.01 5.72 -4.78
CA LEU A 32 5.50 4.58 -4.00
C LEU A 32 4.30 3.73 -3.58
N LEU A 33 4.53 2.44 -3.42
CA LEU A 33 3.50 1.46 -3.09
C LEU A 33 2.76 1.82 -1.79
N ILE A 34 3.43 2.44 -0.80
CA ILE A 34 2.78 2.92 0.43
C ILE A 34 1.70 3.96 0.15
N ALA A 35 1.98 4.93 -0.71
CA ALA A 35 1.01 5.97 -1.06
C ALA A 35 -0.10 5.38 -1.92
N ALA A 36 0.24 4.51 -2.87
CA ALA A 36 -0.73 3.79 -3.68
C ALA A 36 -1.74 3.02 -2.81
N ILE A 37 -1.28 2.31 -1.77
CA ILE A 37 -2.17 1.54 -0.89
C ILE A 37 -2.96 2.45 0.05
N LEU A 38 -2.29 3.38 0.76
CA LEU A 38 -2.93 4.17 1.81
C LEU A 38 -3.90 5.24 1.28
N LEU A 39 -3.93 5.51 -0.03
CA LEU A 39 -5.02 6.26 -0.66
C LEU A 39 -6.34 5.49 -0.70
N HIS A 40 -6.29 4.15 -0.61
CA HIS A 40 -7.45 3.26 -0.72
C HIS A 40 -7.70 2.42 0.55
N ARG A 41 -6.76 2.40 1.50
CA ARG A 41 -6.80 1.67 2.78
C ARG A 41 -6.29 2.53 3.92
N HIS A 42 -6.59 2.12 5.15
CA HIS A 42 -6.09 2.77 6.36
C HIS A 42 -4.84 2.10 6.95
N SER A 43 -4.46 0.93 6.42
CA SER A 43 -3.31 0.14 6.88
C SER A 43 -2.61 -0.61 5.73
N LEU A 44 -1.41 -1.12 5.99
CA LEU A 44 -0.60 -1.95 5.08
C LEU A 44 -0.54 -3.41 5.51
N ARG A 45 -0.66 -3.67 6.82
CA ARG A 45 -0.58 -5.00 7.42
C ARG A 45 -1.23 -5.03 8.80
N ARG A 46 -1.67 -6.21 9.23
CA ARG A 46 -1.98 -6.49 10.64
C ARG A 46 -0.71 -6.71 11.45
N PHE A 47 -0.71 -6.28 12.70
CA PHE A 47 0.39 -6.56 13.64
C PHE A 47 0.42 -8.05 14.01
N GLU A 48 1.59 -8.70 13.93
CA GLU A 48 1.70 -10.15 14.13
C GLU A 48 1.58 -10.57 15.60
N PHE A 49 1.84 -9.64 16.53
CA PHE A 49 1.95 -9.95 17.96
C PHE A 49 0.77 -9.44 18.80
N GLY A 50 -0.33 -9.02 18.17
CA GLY A 50 -1.49 -8.55 18.91
C GLY A 50 -2.55 -7.88 18.05
N SER A 51 -3.44 -7.15 18.71
CA SER A 51 -4.40 -6.29 18.02
C SER A 51 -3.70 -5.07 17.43
N GLY A 52 -4.22 -4.62 16.30
CA GLY A 52 -3.79 -3.39 15.65
C GLY A 52 -3.23 -3.59 14.26
N GLU A 53 -3.17 -2.48 13.56
CA GLU A 53 -2.74 -2.39 12.19
C GLU A 53 -1.51 -1.49 12.08
N ARG A 54 -0.76 -1.66 11.01
CA ARG A 54 0.47 -0.91 10.74
C ARG A 54 0.38 -0.28 9.36
N ALA A 55 0.62 1.03 9.31
CA ALA A 55 0.62 1.82 8.08
C ALA A 55 2.02 2.30 7.66
N GLY A 56 3.02 2.17 8.55
CA GLY A 56 4.34 2.78 8.35
C GLY A 56 4.31 4.31 8.51
N TYR A 57 5.37 4.87 9.12
CA TYR A 57 5.44 6.32 9.37
C TYR A 57 6.77 6.94 8.94
N CYS A 58 7.87 6.17 8.91
CA CYS A 58 9.20 6.73 8.68
C CYS A 58 9.51 7.07 7.21
N LEU A 59 8.77 6.48 6.25
CA LEU A 59 8.98 6.62 4.81
C LEU A 59 10.42 6.35 4.29
N MET A 60 11.25 5.66 5.07
CA MET A 60 12.66 5.40 4.74
C MET A 60 13.08 3.94 4.96
N GLY A 61 12.10 3.05 5.17
CA GLY A 61 12.34 1.62 5.40
C GLY A 61 12.81 1.23 6.81
N ALA A 62 12.92 2.17 7.75
CA ALA A 62 13.46 1.92 9.09
C ALA A 62 12.44 1.31 10.07
N CYS A 63 11.21 1.83 10.12
CA CYS A 63 10.19 1.43 11.12
C CYS A 63 9.67 -0.01 11.01
N GLN A 64 9.96 -0.72 9.91
CA GLN A 64 9.44 -2.07 9.61
C GLN A 64 7.91 -2.20 9.51
N ASP A 65 7.15 -1.12 9.67
CA ASP A 65 5.70 -1.15 9.57
C ASP A 65 5.17 -1.03 8.13
N CYS A 66 6.07 -0.82 7.15
CA CYS A 66 5.71 -0.66 5.73
C CYS A 66 5.80 -1.95 4.90
N TRP A 67 5.97 -3.11 5.53
CA TRP A 67 6.03 -4.39 4.82
C TRP A 67 4.65 -4.80 4.28
N VAL A 68 4.62 -5.21 3.02
CA VAL A 68 3.46 -5.80 2.35
C VAL A 68 3.87 -7.07 1.63
N THR A 69 2.89 -7.93 1.36
CA THR A 69 3.08 -9.16 0.58
C THR A 69 2.39 -8.99 -0.77
N LEU A 70 2.98 -9.53 -1.84
CA LEU A 70 2.34 -9.67 -3.13
C LEU A 70 1.72 -11.06 -3.29
N ALA A 71 0.73 -11.21 -4.17
CA ALA A 71 0.08 -12.49 -4.44
C ALA A 71 1.04 -13.58 -4.95
N ASP A 72 2.19 -13.20 -5.51
CA ASP A 72 3.26 -14.12 -5.93
C ASP A 72 4.19 -14.55 -4.78
N GLY A 73 3.90 -14.14 -3.55
CA GLY A 73 4.65 -14.48 -2.34
C GLY A 73 5.83 -13.56 -2.04
N ARG A 74 6.18 -12.60 -2.91
CA ARG A 74 7.24 -11.63 -2.62
C ARG A 74 6.82 -10.69 -1.50
N ARG A 75 7.77 -10.30 -0.66
CA ARG A 75 7.56 -9.33 0.42
C ARG A 75 8.37 -8.06 0.13
N LEU A 76 7.71 -6.92 0.18
CA LEU A 76 8.28 -5.63 -0.25
C LEU A 76 8.11 -4.57 0.84
N ARG A 77 9.07 -3.65 0.92
CA ARG A 77 8.90 -2.41 1.70
C ARG A 77 8.09 -1.44 0.84
N ALA A 78 6.81 -1.27 1.16
CA ALA A 78 5.92 -0.40 0.39
C ALA A 78 6.43 1.06 0.35
N CYS A 79 7.13 1.48 1.40
CA CYS A 79 7.64 2.83 1.55
C CYS A 79 8.89 3.18 0.74
N THR A 80 9.49 2.21 0.04
CA THR A 80 10.67 2.44 -0.81
C THR A 80 10.54 1.78 -2.19
N THR A 81 9.38 1.18 -2.48
CA THR A 81 9.14 0.45 -3.72
C THR A 81 8.19 1.25 -4.60
N PRO A 82 8.55 1.58 -5.84
CA PRO A 82 7.61 2.15 -6.82
C PRO A 82 6.44 1.21 -7.07
N VAL A 83 5.25 1.76 -7.30
CA VAL A 83 4.11 0.97 -7.79
C VAL A 83 4.29 0.68 -9.29
N GLU A 84 4.06 -0.56 -9.69
CA GLU A 84 4.13 -1.00 -11.08
C GLU A 84 2.80 -1.61 -11.54
N PRO A 85 2.47 -1.54 -12.84
CA PRO A 85 1.25 -2.15 -13.37
C PRO A 85 1.15 -3.63 -13.06
N GLY A 86 -0.03 -4.08 -12.64
CA GLY A 86 -0.31 -5.50 -12.39
C GLY A 86 0.20 -6.03 -11.05
N MET A 87 0.82 -5.20 -10.20
CA MET A 87 1.10 -5.61 -8.81
C MET A 87 -0.20 -6.00 -8.09
N ALA A 88 -0.17 -7.13 -7.38
CA ALA A 88 -1.29 -7.63 -6.60
C ALA A 88 -0.91 -7.67 -5.12
N VAL A 89 -1.31 -6.66 -4.36
CA VAL A 89 -0.94 -6.47 -2.96
C VAL A 89 -1.91 -7.20 -2.05
N ILE A 90 -1.38 -7.82 -0.99
CA ILE A 90 -2.12 -8.41 0.12
C ILE A 90 -1.74 -7.64 1.38
N THR A 91 -2.72 -6.95 1.97
CA THR A 91 -2.52 -6.15 3.20
C THR A 91 -3.04 -6.86 4.45
N GLY A 92 -3.69 -8.01 4.29
CA GLY A 92 -4.31 -8.74 5.41
C GLY A 92 -5.43 -7.95 6.10
N GLY A 93 -5.87 -6.86 5.46
CA GLY A 93 -6.90 -5.92 5.89
C GLY A 93 -8.03 -5.88 4.86
N GLY A 94 -8.89 -6.88 4.94
CA GLY A 94 -10.17 -6.96 4.25
C GLY A 94 -10.99 -8.00 5.00
N ASP A 95 -12.03 -7.54 5.70
CA ASP A 95 -13.02 -8.30 6.44
C ASP A 95 -12.55 -9.01 7.74
N ALA A 96 -12.72 -8.29 8.85
CA ALA A 96 -13.44 -8.77 10.03
C ALA A 96 -14.49 -7.72 10.41
#